data_AF-A0A7W0K442-F1
#
_entry.id   AF-A0A7W0K442-F1
#
_cell.length_a   1.000
_cell.length_b   1.000
_cell.length_c   1.000
_cell.angle_alpha   90.00
_cell.angle_beta   90.00
_cell.angle_gamma   90.00
#
_symmetry.space_group_name_H-M   'P 1'
#
loop_
_entity.id
_entity.type
_entity.pdbx_description
1 polymer ?
#
loop_
_entity_poly.entity_id
_entity_poly.type
_entity_poly.pdbx_seq_one_letter_code
_entity_poly.pdbx_strand_id
1 'polypeptide(L)' 'MDMILWIIAVILVISGIVALIRSQVLMGIILIVVGLLVGPGGVSLFDKN' A
#
# COMPACT_ATOMS: atom_id res chain seq x y z
N MET A 1 -0.33 14.70 9.81
CA MET A 1 0.83 14.05 9.17
C MET A 1 0.37 12.96 8.18
N ASP A 2 -0.91 12.98 7.82
CA ASP A 2 -1.66 11.82 7.32
C ASP A 2 -1.68 11.77 5.79
N MET A 3 -1.50 12.93 5.15
CA MET A 3 -1.36 13.05 3.71
C MET A 3 -0.09 12.36 3.20
N ILE A 4 1.01 12.39 3.97
CA ILE A 4 2.26 11.72 3.59
C ILE A 4 2.09 10.19 3.58
N LEU A 5 1.47 9.63 4.62
CA LEU A 5 1.19 8.19 4.69
C LEU A 5 0.25 7.75 3.57
N TRP A 6 -0.75 8.57 3.25
CA TRP A 6 -1.66 8.32 2.14
C TRP A 6 -0.94 8.29 0.78
N ILE A 7 -0.04 9.25 0.53
CA ILE A 7 0.78 9.30 -0.70
C ILE A 7 1.68 8.06 -0.81
N ILE A 8 2.35 7.67 0.28
CA ILE A 8 3.21 6.49 0.31
C ILE A 8 2.39 5.23 0.03
N ALA A 9 1.18 5.11 0.60
CA ALA A 9 0.30 3.98 0.35
C ALA A 9 -0.12 3.87 -1.13
N VAL A 10 -0.48 4.98 -1.77
CA VAL A 10 -0.82 5.00 -3.20
C VAL A 10 0.35 4.53 -4.05
N ILE A 11 1.57 5.00 -3.76
CA ILE A 11 2.78 4.58 -4.47
C ILE A 11 3.04 3.08 -4.29
N LEU A 12 2.86 2.55 -3.07
CA LEU A 12 3.08 1.14 -2.77
C LEU A 12 2.10 0.24 -3.53
N VAL A 13 0.81 0.61 -3.57
CA VAL A 13 -0.23 -0.13 -4.32
C VAL A 13 0.09 -0.14 -5.82
N ILE A 14 0.46 1.01 -6.39
CA ILE A 14 0.84 1.11 -7.80
C ILE A 14 2.07 0.22 -8.08
N SER A 15 3.07 0.22 -7.19
CA SER A 15 4.26 -0.63 -7.33
C SER A 15 3.91 -2.13 -7.32
N GLY A 16 2.93 -2.54 -6.52
CA GLY A 16 2.42 -3.91 -6.50
C GLY A 16 1.74 -4.32 -7.79
N ILE A 17 0.91 -3.44 -8.36
CA ILE A 17 0.29 -3.66 -9.68
C ILE A 17 1.36 -3.78 -10.78
N VAL A 18 2.37 -2.91 -10.78
CA VAL A 18 3.48 -2.96 -11.74
C VAL A 18 4.29 -4.26 -11.61
N ALA A 19 4.51 -4.75 -10.39
CA ALA A 19 5.19 -6.02 -10.15
C ALA A 19 4.39 -7.22 -10.69
N LEU A 20 3.06 -7.23 -10.55
CA LEU A 20 2.20 -8.25 -11.16
C LEU A 20 2.29 -8.25 -12.69
N ILE A 21 2.32 -7.07 -13.31
CA ILE A 21 2.46 -6.93 -14.77
C ILE A 21 3.82 -7.46 -15.27
N ARG A 22 4.87 -7.39 -14.44
CA ARG A 22 6.21 -7.94 -14.74
C ARG A 22 6.34 -9.45 -14.47
N SER A 23 5.23 -10.17 -14.33
CA SER A 23 5.19 -11.60 -13.94
C SER A 23 5.83 -11.90 -12.57
N GLN A 24 6.07 -10.89 -11.73
CA GLN A 24 6.58 -11.07 -10.37
C GLN A 24 5.40 -11.26 -9.42
N VAL A 25 4.65 -12.34 -9.63
CA VAL A 25 3.36 -12.58 -8.96
C VAL A 25 3.50 -12.55 -7.44
N LEU A 26 4.55 -13.17 -6.89
CA LEU A 26 4.80 -13.22 -5.45
C LEU A 26 5.08 -11.82 -4.87
N MET A 27 5.94 -11.02 -5.50
CA MET A 27 6.28 -9.67 -5.03
C MET A 27 5.10 -8.71 -5.20
N GLY A 28 4.32 -8.84 -6.29
CA GLY A 28 3.12 -8.05 -6.50
C GLY A 28 2.05 -8.28 -5.43
N ILE A 29 1.81 -9.54 -5.06
CA ILE A 29 0.88 -9.87 -3.97
C ILE A 29 1.35 -9.28 -2.64
N ILE A 30 2.64 -9.45 -2.29
CA ILE A 30 3.22 -8.89 -1.06
C ILE A 30 3.07 -7.37 -1.02
N LEU A 31 3.42 -6.67 -2.11
CA LEU A 31 3.31 -5.21 -2.20
C LEU A 31 1.87 -4.72 -2.11
N ILE A 32 0.91 -5.46 -2.67
CA ILE A 32 -0.52 -5.13 -2.56
C ILE A 32 -1.00 -5.29 -1.12
N VAL A 33 -0.66 -6.38 -0.44
CA VAL A 33 -1.05 -6.62 0.96
C VAL A 33 -0.44 -5.56 1.88
N VAL A 34 0.85 -5.24 1.74
CA VAL A 34 1.50 -4.18 2.51
C VAL A 34 0.89 -2.81 2.17
N GLY A 35 0.55 -2.56 0.90
CA GLY A 35 -0.07 -1.30 0.47
C GLY A 35 -1.48 -1.10 1.04
N LEU A 36 -2.28 -2.16 1.14
CA LEU A 36 -3.59 -2.15 1.78
C LEU A 36 -3.49 -1.97 3.30
N LEU A 37 -2.50 -2.61 3.94
CA LEU A 37 -2.25 -2.48 5.37
C LEU A 37 -1.70 -1.10 5.76
N VAL A 38 -0.95 -0.43 4.87
CA VAL A 38 -0.41 0.92 5.09
C VAL A 38 -1.39 2.01 4.61
N GLY A 39 -2.32 1.69 3.72
CA GLY A 39 -3.31 2.61 3.16
C GLY A 39 -4.39 3.09 4.14
N PRO A 40 -5.50 3.69 3.64
CA PRO A 40 -6.51 4.34 4.48
C PRO A 40 -7.05 3.43 5.59
N GLY A 41 -7.11 2.11 5.38
CA GLY A 41 -7.50 1.15 6.41
C GLY A 41 -6.51 0.99 7.57
N GLY A 42 -5.22 1.21 7.36
CA GLY A 42 -4.18 1.15 8.40
C GLY A 42 -4.00 2.45 9.17
N VAL A 43 -3.94 3.59 8.46
CA VAL A 43 -3.84 4.92 9.08
C VAL A 43 -5.09 5.27 9.90
N SER A 44 -6.25 4.73 9.54
CA SER A 44 -7.50 4.94 10.30
C SER A 44 -7.54 4.19 11.64
N LEU A 45 -6.68 3.18 11.88
CA LEU A 45 -6.56 2.57 13.21
C LEU A 45 -5.69 3.42 14.16
N PHE A 46 -4.87 4.31 13.62
CA PHE A 46 -3.97 5.17 14.39
C PHE A 46 -4.58 6.54 14.72
N ASP A 47 -5.70 6.92 14.10
CA ASP A 47 -6.52 8.05 14.52
C ASP A 47 -7.43 7.63 15.68
N LYS A 48 -6.84 7.49 16.87
CA LYS A 48 -7.58 7.35 18.14
C LYS A 48 -7.49 8.68 18.86
N ASN A 49 -8.66 9.32 19.05
CA ASN A 49 -8.93 10.54 19.84
C ASN A 49 -7.87 10.91 20.89
#